data_AF-A0A7J5AC16-F1
#
_entry.id   AF-A0A7J5AC16-F1
#
_cell.length_a   1.000
_cell.length_b   1.000
_cell.length_c   1.000
_cell.angle_alpha   90.00
_cell.angle_beta   90.00
_cell.angle_gamma   90.00
#
_symmetry.space_group_name_H-M   'P 1'
#
loop_
_entity.id
_entity.type
_entity.pdbx_description
1 polymer ?
#
loop_
_entity_poly.entity_id
_entity_poly.type
_entity_poly.pdbx_seq_one_letter_code
_entity_poly.pdbx_strand_id
1 'polypeptide(L)'
;MPQNNSDIEIRSEDVQEILSQVPNWMIRWGNTLFLVLILMLLFISWFVKYPDVITSEVMVTTSFPPEKIYAKSTGQFEVFLANEGKNVSKNEMLAVIENSASYKDVL
;
A
#
# COMPACT_ATOMS: atom_id res chain seq x y z
N MET A 1 -51.60 -19.50 -38.20
CA MET A 1 -50.38 -19.89 -38.94
C MET A 1 -50.21 -18.89 -40.07
N PRO A 2 -49.26 -17.96 -39.92
CA PRO A 2 -48.14 -17.98 -40.88
C PRO A 2 -46.82 -17.50 -40.24
N GLN A 3 -45.66 -17.89 -40.79
CA GLN A 3 -44.56 -16.95 -41.00
C GLN A 3 -43.69 -17.43 -42.17
N ASN A 4 -43.80 -16.66 -43.24
CA ASN A 4 -42.93 -16.59 -44.40
C ASN A 4 -41.47 -16.39 -43.98
N ASN A 5 -40.54 -17.11 -44.61
CA ASN A 5 -39.21 -16.59 -44.97
C ASN A 5 -38.55 -17.57 -45.95
N SER A 6 -38.85 -17.35 -47.24
CA SER A 6 -37.89 -17.42 -48.35
C SER A 6 -36.74 -18.41 -48.20
N ASP A 7 -36.89 -19.57 -48.82
CA ASP A 7 -35.79 -20.35 -49.35
C ASP A 7 -34.98 -19.47 -50.32
N ILE A 8 -33.95 -18.81 -49.81
CA ILE A 8 -32.97 -18.12 -50.65
C ILE A 8 -32.03 -19.20 -51.17
N GLU A 9 -32.46 -19.89 -52.21
CA GLU A 9 -31.61 -20.76 -53.00
C GLU A 9 -30.65 -19.87 -53.81
N ILE A 10 -29.56 -19.42 -53.17
CA ILE A 10 -28.48 -18.65 -53.80
C ILE A 10 -27.80 -19.57 -54.82
N ARG A 11 -28.31 -19.59 -56.05
CA ARG A 11 -27.64 -20.15 -57.23
C ARG A 11 -26.91 -19.06 -58.02
N SER A 12 -26.42 -18.03 -57.34
CA SER A 12 -25.55 -17.02 -57.95
C SER A 12 -24.11 -17.42 -57.74
N GLU A 13 -23.54 -18.04 -58.77
CA GLU A 13 -22.09 -18.29 -58.91
C GLU A 13 -21.25 -17.04 -58.58
N ASP A 14 -21.73 -15.86 -58.95
CA ASP A 14 -21.12 -14.55 -58.63
C ASP A 14 -21.00 -14.30 -57.12
N VAL A 15 -22.00 -14.70 -56.32
CA VAL A 15 -22.00 -14.51 -54.86
C VAL A 15 -21.00 -15.49 -54.22
N GLN A 16 -20.89 -16.69 -54.77
CA GLN A 16 -19.91 -17.68 -54.32
C GLN A 16 -18.47 -17.29 -54.72
N GLU A 17 -18.27 -16.64 -55.86
CA GLU A 17 -16.97 -16.07 -56.27
C GLU A 17 -16.49 -14.94 -55.33
N ILE A 18 -17.41 -14.06 -54.92
CA ILE A 18 -17.11 -12.99 -53.95
C ILE A 18 -16.74 -13.55 -52.57
N LEU A 19 -17.44 -14.58 -52.10
CA LEU A 19 -17.21 -15.17 -50.77
C LEU A 19 -16.05 -16.19 -50.74
N SER A 20 -15.65 -16.74 -51.88
CA SER A 20 -14.55 -17.72 -51.98
C SER A 20 -13.17 -17.07 -52.17
N GLN A 21 -13.13 -15.80 -52.58
CA GLN A 21 -11.87 -15.09 -52.74
C GLN A 21 -11.40 -14.53 -51.40
N VAL A 22 -10.60 -15.33 -50.69
CA VAL A 22 -9.92 -14.85 -49.48
C VAL A 22 -9.06 -13.64 -49.87
N PRO A 23 -9.27 -12.46 -49.25
CA PRO A 23 -8.55 -11.26 -49.66
C PRO A 23 -7.04 -11.44 -49.44
N ASN A 24 -6.29 -11.44 -50.54
CA ASN A 24 -4.84 -11.64 -50.57
C ASN A 24 -4.06 -10.67 -49.65
N TRP A 25 -4.64 -9.52 -49.32
CA TRP A 25 -4.06 -8.54 -48.40
C TRP A 25 -3.92 -9.10 -46.98
N MET A 26 -4.91 -9.83 -46.49
CA MET A 26 -4.88 -10.42 -45.15
C MET A 26 -3.77 -11.48 -45.03
N ILE A 27 -3.55 -12.26 -46.09
CA ILE A 27 -2.51 -13.29 -46.16
C ILE A 27 -1.11 -12.66 -46.20
N ARG A 28 -0.93 -11.53 -46.89
CA ARG A 28 0.37 -10.85 -47.03
C ARG A 28 0.76 -10.03 -45.80
N TRP A 29 -0.20 -9.39 -45.13
CA TRP A 29 0.06 -8.50 -43.99
C TRP A 29 -0.13 -9.15 -42.62
N GLY A 30 -0.77 -10.32 -42.53
CA GLY A 30 -1.06 -10.99 -41.26
C GLY A 30 0.20 -11.29 -40.45
N ASN A 31 1.26 -11.79 -41.10
CA ASN A 31 2.53 -12.05 -40.41
C ASN A 31 3.20 -10.75 -39.89
N THR A 32 3.16 -9.68 -40.68
CA THR A 32 3.69 -8.37 -40.27
C THR A 32 2.91 -7.81 -39.08
N LEU A 33 1.58 -7.92 -39.08
CA LEU A 33 0.73 -7.50 -37.96
C LEU A 33 1.05 -8.29 -36.69
N PHE A 34 1.21 -9.61 -36.81
CA PHE A 34 1.54 -10.49 -35.68
C PHE A 34 2.92 -10.19 -35.10
N LEU A 35 3.92 -9.96 -35.96
CA LEU A 35 5.25 -9.54 -35.54
C LEU A 35 5.22 -8.20 -34.81
N VAL A 36 4.47 -7.21 -35.31
CA VAL A 36 4.30 -5.91 -34.66
C VAL A 36 3.64 -6.05 -33.30
N LEU A 37 2.63 -6.92 -33.16
CA LEU A 37 1.97 -7.19 -31.89
C LEU A 37 2.94 -7.76 -30.85
N ILE A 38 3.79 -8.72 -31.23
CA ILE A 38 4.82 -9.30 -30.35
C ILE A 38 5.82 -8.22 -29.94
N LEU A 39 6.33 -7.44 -30.91
CA LEU A 39 7.27 -6.35 -30.62
C LEU A 39 6.67 -5.33 -29.67
N MET A 40 5.41 -4.94 -29.89
CA MET A 40 4.69 -4.01 -29.02
C MET A 40 4.60 -4.53 -27.59
N LEU A 41 4.30 -5.81 -27.38
CA LEU A 41 4.28 -6.41 -26.04
C LEU A 41 5.65 -6.37 -25.36
N LEU A 42 6.72 -6.67 -26.11
CA LEU A 42 8.10 -6.58 -25.59
C LEU A 42 8.50 -5.14 -25.25
N PHE A 43 8.11 -4.17 -26.09
CA PHE A 43 8.35 -2.74 -25.83
C PHE A 43 7.64 -2.28 -24.57
N ILE A 44 6.36 -2.65 -24.38
CA ILE A 44 5.60 -2.29 -23.19
C ILE A 44 6.23 -2.95 -21.96
N SER A 45 6.61 -4.22 -22.05
CA SER A 45 7.28 -4.94 -20.96
C SER A 45 8.62 -4.30 -20.57
N TRP A 46 9.35 -3.73 -21.53
CA TRP A 46 10.62 -3.05 -21.25
C TRP A 46 10.41 -1.64 -20.70
N PHE A 47 9.36 -0.94 -21.16
CA PHE A 47 9.05 0.42 -20.74
C PHE A 47 8.43 0.48 -19.34
N VAL A 48 7.56 -0.48 -19.01
CA VAL A 48 6.89 -0.57 -17.70
C VAL A 48 7.85 -1.22 -16.69
N LYS A 49 8.67 -0.39 -16.03
CA LYS A 49 9.47 -0.83 -14.88
C LYS A 49 8.60 -0.85 -13.62
N TYR A 50 8.52 -2.01 -12.98
CA TYR A 50 7.93 -2.11 -11.65
C TYR A 50 8.90 -1.49 -10.63
N PRO A 51 8.43 -0.63 -9.69
CA PRO A 51 9.29 -0.10 -8.66
C PRO A 51 9.62 -1.19 -7.64
N ASP A 52 10.85 -1.71 -7.67
CA ASP A 52 11.32 -2.73 -6.72
C ASP A 52 11.36 -2.23 -5.27
N VAL A 53 11.39 -0.91 -5.06
CA VAL A 53 11.38 -0.27 -3.74
C VAL A 53 10.37 0.88 -3.70
N ILE A 54 9.52 0.86 -2.67
CA ILE A 54 8.58 1.95 -2.38
C ILE A 54 9.17 2.73 -1.21
N THR A 55 9.61 3.97 -1.46
CA THR A 55 10.04 4.88 -0.40
C THR A 55 8.82 5.35 0.38
N SER A 56 8.68 4.86 1.61
CA SER A 56 7.63 5.24 2.55
C SER A 56 8.24 5.77 3.83
N GLU A 57 7.60 6.76 4.43
CA GLU A 57 7.98 7.26 5.75
C GLU A 57 7.51 6.27 6.83
N VAL A 58 8.39 5.95 7.78
CA VAL A 58 8.10 5.05 8.90
C VAL A 58 8.47 5.75 10.20
N MET A 59 7.49 5.88 11.10
CA MET A 59 7.72 6.40 12.45
C MET A 59 8.19 5.28 13.38
N VAL A 60 9.43 5.35 13.86
CA VAL A 60 9.97 4.41 14.84
C VAL A 60 9.58 4.89 16.24
N THR A 61 8.66 4.18 16.90
CA THR A 61 8.27 4.43 18.30
C THR A 61 8.88 3.40 19.23
N THR A 62 9.05 3.75 20.51
CA THR A 62 9.48 2.80 21.55
C THR A 62 8.33 1.89 21.95
N SER A 63 8.61 0.64 22.33
CA SER A 63 7.57 -0.31 22.79
C SER A 63 6.88 0.14 24.08
N PHE A 64 7.56 0.95 24.89
CA PHE A 64 7.04 1.54 26.11
C PHE A 64 7.14 3.07 26.00
N PRO A 65 6.01 3.77 25.84
CA PRO A 65 6.02 5.22 25.81
C PRO A 65 6.35 5.79 27.20
N PRO A 66 6.98 6.98 27.27
CA PRO A 66 7.21 7.65 28.54
C PRO A 66 5.87 8.05 29.17
N GLU A 67 5.61 7.58 30.39
CA GLU A 67 4.41 7.94 31.16
C GLU A 67 4.76 9.02 32.20
N LYS A 68 3.93 10.07 32.26
CA LYS A 68 4.07 11.12 33.28
C LYS A 68 3.45 10.63 34.59
N ILE A 69 4.24 10.61 35.65
CA ILE A 69 3.76 10.25 36.99
C ILE A 69 3.31 11.53 37.71
N TYR A 70 2.13 11.47 38.32
CA TYR A 70 1.59 12.56 39.14
C TYR A 70 1.47 12.12 40.60
N ALA A 71 1.81 13.04 41.51
CA ALA A 71 1.54 12.84 42.93
C ALA A 71 0.05 13.00 43.23
N LYS A 72 -0.45 12.25 44.22
CA LYS A 72 -1.85 12.33 44.64
C LYS A 72 -2.18 13.61 45.42
N SER A 73 -1.17 14.22 46.04
CA SER A 73 -1.31 15.47 46.82
C SER A 73 -0.73 16.64 46.03
N THR A 74 -1.34 17.80 46.23
CA THR A 74 -0.82 19.08 45.74
C THR A 74 0.06 19.72 46.80
N GLY A 75 1.13 20.41 46.39
CA GLY A 75 2.08 21.06 47.29
C GLY A 75 3.36 21.45 46.56
N GLN A 76 4.25 22.17 47.24
CA GLN A 76 5.56 22.51 46.69
C GLN A 76 6.53 21.34 46.89
N PHE A 77 7.48 21.17 45.97
CA PHE A 77 8.54 20.18 46.16
C PHE A 77 9.55 20.69 47.20
N GLU A 78 9.77 19.91 48.25
CA GLU A 78 10.77 20.21 49.28
C GLU A 78 12.17 19.79 48.81
N VAL A 79 12.30 18.55 48.31
CA VAL A 79 13.57 17.96 47.86
C VAL A 79 13.35 17.02 46.67
N PHE A 80 14.23 17.09 45.67
CA PHE A 80 14.35 16.10 44.60
C PHE A 80 15.45 15.08 44.96
N LEU A 81 15.11 13.79 44.91
CA LEU A 81 15.99 12.67 45.27
C LEU A 81 16.54 11.94 44.03
N ALA A 82 15.90 12.12 42.88
CA ALA A 82 16.32 11.57 41.60
C ALA A 82 16.86 12.68 40.66
N ASN A 83 17.89 12.34 39.89
CA ASN A 83 18.45 13.20 38.85
C ASN A 83 17.95 12.78 37.46
N GLU A 84 17.98 13.70 36.51
CA GLU A 84 17.62 13.44 35.11
C GLU A 84 18.46 12.28 34.53
N GLY A 85 17.79 11.35 33.83
CA GLY A 85 18.44 10.18 33.22
C GLY A 85 18.86 9.06 34.18
N LYS A 86 18.56 9.17 35.49
CA LYS A 86 18.80 8.09 36.45
C LYS A 86 17.79 6.95 36.23
N ASN A 87 18.28 5.72 36.11
CA ASN A 87 17.42 4.53 36.17
C ASN A 87 16.88 4.36 37.59
N VAL A 88 15.56 4.30 37.71
CA VAL A 88 14.85 4.15 38.99
C VAL A 88 14.13 2.82 39.06
N SER A 89 14.09 2.24 40.25
CA SER A 89 13.36 1.00 40.49
C SER A 89 11.92 1.27 40.94
N LYS A 90 11.04 0.28 40.80
CA LYS A 90 9.66 0.36 41.28
C LYS A 90 9.67 0.67 42.80
N ASN A 91 8.89 1.68 43.21
CA ASN A 91 8.80 2.22 44.58
C ASN A 91 10.00 3.06 45.06
N GLU A 92 10.93 3.43 44.19
CA GLU A 92 11.97 4.41 44.55
C GLU A 92 11.36 5.81 44.71
N MET A 93 11.76 6.52 45.78
CA MET A 93 11.31 7.89 46.02
C MET A 93 12.02 8.85 45.08
N LEU A 94 11.25 9.61 44.30
CA LEU A 94 11.77 10.56 43.30
C LEU A 94 11.89 11.97 43.85
N ALA A 95 10.88 12.41 44.62
CA ALA A 95 10.81 13.73 45.21
C ALA A 95 9.88 13.72 46.42
N VAL A 96 10.06 14.70 47.30
CA VAL A 96 9.25 14.89 48.52
C VAL A 96 8.45 16.17 48.37
N ILE A 97 7.16 16.10 48.69
CA ILE A 97 6.26 17.25 48.75
C ILE A 97 6.29 17.80 50.17
N GLU A 98 6.27 19.13 50.30
CA GLU A 98 6.18 19.86 51.56
C GLU A 98 5.13 19.22 52.50
N ASN A 99 5.56 18.91 53.72
CA ASN A 99 4.73 18.36 54.78
C ASN A 99 5.10 19.04 56.12
N SER A 100 4.16 19.07 57.06
CA SER A 100 4.37 19.55 58.43
C SER A 100 5.38 18.73 59.22
N ALA A 101 5.70 17.51 58.78
CA ALA A 101 6.75 16.67 59.35
C ALA A 101 8.04 16.81 58.53
N SER A 102 9.20 16.93 59.20
CA SER A 102 10.48 16.96 58.49
C SER A 102 10.73 15.62 57.80
N TYR A 103 11.02 15.67 56.50
CA TYR A 103 11.38 14.50 55.70
C TYR A 103 12.48 13.63 56.35
N LYS A 104 13.45 14.27 57.01
CA LYS A 104 14.59 13.57 57.63
C LYS A 104 14.20 12.72 58.84
N ASP A 105 13.05 12.98 59.44
CA ASP A 105 12.60 12.34 60.68
C ASP A 105 11.66 11.14 60.42
N VAL A 106 11.24 10.93 59.16
CA VAL A 106 10.20 9.95 58.78
C VAL A 106 10.77 8.75 57.99
N LEU A 107 12.06 8.79 57.63
CA LEU A 107 12.74 7.73 56.88
C LEU A 107 13.42 6.67 57.74
#